data_AF-A0A0F9SAR3-F1
#
_entry.id   AF-A0A0F9SAR3-F1
#
_cell.length_a   1.000
_cell.length_b   1.000
_cell.length_c   1.000
_cell.angle_alpha   90.00
_cell.angle_beta   90.00
_cell.angle_gamma   90.00
#
_symmetry.space_group_name_H-M   'P 1'
#
loop_
_entity.id
_entity.type
_entity.pdbx_description
1 polymer ?
#
loop_
_entity_poly.entity_id
_entity_poly.type
_entity_poly.pdbx_seq_one_letter_code
_entity_poly.pdbx_strand_id
1 'polypeptide(L)'
;MRIKRAGEWRSKRTAPIYTEKRAHCDFEDIPSIMKKGDIYVSTSLGEGFGISGMNAMALGIPVITPRFGGCLEYALPDLCTYINPKSYKTYRVMDGITQFNNCIWPVLSIGDTRDAMRSVYENFKDAEKKAAAAYKYVHNNFTYDVIGPKFIEAVSL
;
A
#
# COMPACT_ATOMS: atom_id res chain seq x y z
N MET A 1 -14.72 12.28 12.81
CA MET A 1 -14.18 13.15 11.73
C MET A 1 -15.17 13.27 10.56
N ARG A 2 -15.75 14.47 10.34
CA ARG A 2 -16.56 14.81 9.14
C ARG A 2 -15.59 15.19 8.02
N ILE A 3 -15.46 14.36 6.99
CA ILE A 3 -14.65 14.67 5.80
C ILE A 3 -15.29 15.87 5.09
N LYS A 4 -14.60 17.01 5.04
CA LYS A 4 -15.09 18.21 4.34
C LYS A 4 -14.75 18.08 2.87
N ARG A 5 -15.77 17.84 2.03
CA ARG A 5 -15.61 17.75 0.57
C ARG A 5 -15.03 19.07 0.03
N ALA A 6 -13.76 19.08 -0.38
CA ALA A 6 -13.11 20.27 -0.92
C ALA A 6 -13.44 20.53 -2.41
N GLY A 7 -14.12 19.58 -3.06
CA GLY A 7 -14.62 19.69 -4.42
C GLY A 7 -15.10 18.33 -4.92
N GLU A 8 -16.16 18.33 -5.72
CA GLU A 8 -16.66 17.14 -6.40
C GLU A 8 -16.33 17.26 -7.89
N TRP A 9 -15.38 16.47 -8.37
CA TRP A 9 -15.12 16.34 -9.80
C TRP A 9 -16.01 15.24 -10.36
N ARG A 10 -17.01 15.65 -11.15
CA ARG A 10 -17.93 14.75 -11.86
C ARG A 10 -17.77 14.95 -13.36
N SER A 11 -17.53 13.85 -14.07
CA SER A 11 -17.79 13.75 -15.50
C SER A 11 -18.86 12.69 -15.72
N LYS A 12 -19.56 12.69 -16.87
CA LYS A 12 -20.49 11.61 -17.25
C LYS A 12 -19.83 10.21 -17.28
N ARG A 13 -18.50 10.14 -17.26
CA ARG A 13 -17.70 8.93 -17.47
C ARG A 13 -16.89 8.48 -16.25
N THR A 14 -16.98 9.18 -15.12
CA THR A 14 -16.20 8.87 -13.91
C THR A 14 -17.10 8.79 -12.70
N ALA A 15 -16.79 7.88 -11.78
CA ALA A 15 -17.36 7.92 -10.43
C ALA A 15 -17.03 9.27 -9.76
N PRO A 16 -17.81 9.73 -8.76
CA PRO A 16 -17.49 10.93 -8.02
C PRO A 16 -16.09 10.87 -7.42
N ILE A 17 -15.22 11.81 -7.80
CA ILE A 17 -13.87 11.91 -7.23
C ILE A 17 -13.92 12.97 -6.13
N TYR A 18 -13.62 12.52 -4.90
CA TYR A 18 -13.45 13.39 -3.75
C TYR A 18 -11.95 13.57 -3.49
N THR A 19 -11.50 14.82 -3.44
CA THR A 19 -10.12 15.14 -3.05
C THR A 19 -10.14 15.87 -1.71
N GLU A 20 -9.27 15.46 -0.80
CA GLU A 20 -8.99 16.17 0.44
C GLU A 20 -7.69 16.96 0.23
N LYS A 21 -7.75 18.28 0.41
CA LYS A 21 -6.62 19.18 0.12
C LYS A 21 -5.78 19.48 1.35
N ARG A 22 -6.29 19.19 2.55
CA ARG A 22 -5.53 19.32 3.79
C ARG A 22 -5.55 18.01 4.54
N ALA A 23 -4.38 17.43 4.77
CA ALA A 23 -4.21 16.36 5.74
C ALA A 23 -4.36 16.95 7.15
N HIS A 24 -5.60 17.14 7.59
CA HIS A 24 -5.93 17.38 8.99
C HIS A 24 -6.38 16.06 9.60
N CYS A 25 -5.48 15.09 9.63
CA CYS A 25 -5.69 13.86 10.36
C CYS A 25 -4.47 13.63 11.23
N ASP A 26 -4.70 13.47 12.52
CA ASP A 26 -3.67 13.02 13.44
C ASP A 26 -3.39 11.53 13.15
N PHE A 27 -2.28 11.00 13.65
CA PHE A 27 -1.92 9.61 13.41
C PHE A 27 -3.02 8.64 13.89
N GLU A 28 -3.70 9.02 14.97
CA GLU A 28 -4.82 8.33 15.60
C GLU A 28 -6.07 8.27 14.71
N ASP A 29 -6.22 9.21 13.76
CA ASP A 29 -7.35 9.23 12.83
C ASP A 29 -7.18 8.24 11.68
N ILE A 30 -5.93 7.88 11.33
CA ILE A 30 -5.60 7.06 10.14
C ILE A 30 -6.38 5.75 10.09
N PRO A 31 -6.48 4.94 11.17
CA PRO A 31 -7.27 3.71 11.14
C PRO A 31 -8.74 3.94 10.78
N SER A 32 -9.34 5.00 11.32
CA SER A 32 -10.75 5.34 11.06
C SER A 32 -10.98 5.82 9.63
N ILE A 33 -9.98 6.45 9.01
CA ILE A 33 -10.01 6.90 7.62
C ILE A 33 -9.86 5.70 6.69
N MET A 34 -8.86 4.85 6.93
CA MET A 34 -8.62 3.65 6.13
C MET A 34 -9.83 2.72 6.11
N LYS A 35 -10.48 2.50 7.27
CA LYS A 35 -11.69 1.66 7.37
C LYS A 35 -12.92 2.19 6.63
N LYS A 36 -12.90 3.42 6.11
CA LYS A 36 -13.98 3.94 5.26
C LYS A 36 -13.85 3.48 3.80
N GLY A 37 -12.68 3.01 3.39
CA GLY A 37 -12.46 2.44 2.07
C GLY A 37 -12.60 0.92 2.08
N ASP A 38 -13.05 0.35 0.97
CA ASP A 38 -13.13 -1.10 0.79
C ASP A 38 -11.78 -1.74 0.46
N ILE A 39 -10.84 -0.94 -0.10
CA ILE A 39 -9.51 -1.38 -0.50
C ILE A 39 -8.47 -0.28 -0.23
N TYR A 40 -7.23 -0.70 0.03
CA TYR A 40 -6.06 0.16 0.01
C TYR A 40 -5.27 -0.09 -1.29
N VAL A 41 -4.86 0.99 -1.96
CA VAL A 41 -4.07 0.91 -3.20
C VAL A 41 -2.83 1.79 -3.07
N SER A 42 -1.65 1.19 -3.25
CA SER A 42 -0.40 1.91 -3.47
C SER A 42 0.04 1.77 -4.92
N THR A 43 0.52 2.86 -5.49
CA THR A 43 1.19 2.92 -6.80
C THR A 43 2.56 3.58 -6.67
N SER A 44 3.20 3.48 -5.49
CA SER A 44 4.50 4.09 -5.27
C SER A 44 5.58 3.47 -6.15
N LEU A 45 6.60 4.27 -6.49
CA LEU A 45 7.72 3.83 -7.33
C LEU A 45 8.62 2.84 -6.58
N GLY A 46 8.72 3.00 -5.26
CA GLY A 46 9.33 2.03 -4.37
C GLY A 46 9.20 2.47 -2.92
N GLU A 47 9.19 1.49 -2.03
CA GLU A 47 9.07 1.67 -0.58
C GLU A 47 10.28 1.03 0.09
N GLY A 48 10.83 1.68 1.12
CA GLY A 48 11.83 1.05 1.98
C GLY A 48 11.24 -0.11 2.79
N PHE A 49 9.99 0.03 3.24
CA PHE A 49 9.21 -1.04 3.85
C PHE A 49 7.72 -0.92 3.46
N GLY A 50 7.13 0.28 3.52
CA GLY A 50 5.73 0.50 3.10
C GLY A 50 4.72 0.39 4.24
N ILE A 51 4.93 1.16 5.31
CA ILE A 51 4.13 1.11 6.55
C ILE A 51 2.62 1.24 6.28
N SER A 52 2.22 2.10 5.34
CA SER A 52 0.81 2.32 5.01
C SER A 52 0.10 1.06 4.52
N GLY A 53 0.76 0.23 3.70
CA GLY A 53 0.19 -1.04 3.23
C GLY A 53 0.10 -2.07 4.36
N MET A 54 1.12 -2.15 5.23
CA MET A 54 1.07 -3.01 6.41
C MET A 54 -0.03 -2.60 7.38
N ASN A 55 -0.24 -1.29 7.60
CA ASN A 55 -1.34 -0.78 8.41
C ASN A 55 -2.71 -1.19 7.85
N ALA A 56 -2.90 -1.13 6.52
CA ALA A 56 -4.13 -1.60 5.89
C ALA A 56 -4.35 -3.11 6.14
N MET A 57 -3.31 -3.94 6.03
CA MET A 57 -3.38 -5.37 6.37
C MET A 57 -3.70 -5.59 7.86
N ALA A 58 -3.09 -4.83 8.77
CA ALA A 58 -3.37 -4.89 10.21
C ALA A 58 -4.81 -4.51 10.56
N LEU A 59 -5.50 -3.78 9.67
CA LEU A 59 -6.92 -3.42 9.77
C LEU A 59 -7.86 -4.40 9.05
N GLY A 60 -7.31 -5.42 8.38
CA GLY A 60 -8.09 -6.39 7.61
C GLY A 60 -8.63 -5.82 6.30
N ILE A 61 -7.98 -4.80 5.74
CA ILE A 61 -8.37 -4.16 4.48
C ILE A 61 -7.59 -4.81 3.32
N PRO A 62 -8.25 -5.22 2.23
CA PRO A 62 -7.56 -5.71 1.04
C PRO A 62 -6.54 -4.71 0.50
N VAL A 63 -5.34 -5.21 0.16
CA VAL A 63 -4.21 -4.38 -0.31
C VAL A 63 -3.89 -4.67 -1.76
N ILE A 64 -3.79 -3.61 -2.55
CA ILE A 64 -3.16 -3.59 -3.88
C ILE A 64 -1.84 -2.84 -3.77
N THR A 65 -0.73 -3.46 -4.15
CA THR A 65 0.61 -2.87 -4.02
C THR A 65 1.51 -3.27 -5.19
N PRO A 66 2.53 -2.46 -5.57
CA PRO A 66 3.50 -2.87 -6.57
C PRO A 66 4.26 -4.13 -6.12
N ARG A 67 4.58 -5.03 -7.06
CA ARG A 67 5.44 -6.18 -6.78
C ARG A 67 6.92 -5.77 -6.76
N PHE A 68 7.29 -4.84 -5.89
CA PHE A 68 8.63 -4.26 -5.85
C PHE A 68 8.97 -3.62 -4.49
N GLY A 69 10.25 -3.61 -4.13
CA GLY A 69 10.77 -2.92 -2.95
C GLY A 69 10.46 -3.64 -1.63
N GLY A 70 10.62 -2.93 -0.52
CA GLY A 70 10.52 -3.50 0.83
C GLY A 70 9.12 -3.94 1.24
N CYS A 71 8.07 -3.51 0.52
CA CYS A 71 6.71 -3.99 0.80
C CYS A 71 6.55 -5.50 0.60
N LEU A 72 7.44 -6.13 -0.18
CA LEU A 72 7.46 -7.58 -0.41
C LEU A 72 7.79 -8.40 0.85
N GLU A 73 8.35 -7.78 1.89
CA GLU A 73 8.62 -8.44 3.18
C GLU A 73 7.33 -8.90 3.89
N TYR A 74 6.23 -8.16 3.71
CA TYR A 74 4.95 -8.50 4.31
C TYR A 74 3.86 -8.80 3.27
N ALA A 75 3.93 -8.19 2.08
CA ALA A 75 2.93 -8.33 1.05
C ALA A 75 3.23 -9.55 0.19
N LEU A 76 2.92 -10.75 0.70
CA LEU A 76 3.11 -12.02 0.00
C LEU A 76 1.96 -12.31 -0.99
N PRO A 77 2.14 -13.20 -1.99
CA PRO A 77 1.14 -13.46 -3.04
C PRO A 77 -0.28 -13.80 -2.54
N ASP A 78 -0.36 -14.52 -1.41
CA ASP A 78 -1.63 -14.95 -0.80
C ASP A 78 -2.23 -13.90 0.14
N LEU A 79 -1.54 -12.78 0.36
CA LEU A 79 -1.90 -11.74 1.33
C LEU A 79 -2.27 -10.42 0.65
N CYS A 80 -1.96 -10.24 -0.64
CA CYS A 80 -2.30 -9.04 -1.40
C CYS A 80 -2.59 -9.32 -2.88
N THR A 81 -2.98 -8.27 -3.58
CA THR A 81 -2.97 -8.22 -5.04
C THR A 81 -1.82 -7.36 -5.51
N TYR A 82 -1.00 -7.89 -6.42
CA TYR A 82 0.10 -7.12 -6.98
C TYR A 82 -0.32 -6.31 -8.20
N ILE A 83 0.26 -5.12 -8.31
CA ILE A 83 0.50 -4.45 -9.59
C ILE A 83 1.84 -4.98 -10.09
N ASN A 84 1.83 -5.79 -11.15
CA ASN A 84 3.05 -6.36 -11.72
C ASN A 84 3.70 -5.36 -12.68
N PRO A 85 4.93 -4.86 -12.40
CA PRO A 85 5.64 -4.00 -13.33
C PRO A 85 5.96 -4.74 -14.62
N LYS A 86 5.68 -4.11 -15.77
CA LYS A 86 5.99 -4.69 -17.09
C LYS A 86 7.36 -4.26 -17.63
N SER A 87 7.93 -3.21 -17.07
CA SER A 87 9.27 -2.74 -17.41
C SER A 87 9.92 -2.06 -16.21
N TYR A 88 11.23 -1.86 -16.34
CA TYR A 88 12.07 -1.24 -15.33
C TYR A 88 12.94 -0.17 -15.97
N LYS A 89 13.30 0.86 -15.21
CA LYS A 89 14.14 1.96 -15.67
C LYS A 89 15.16 2.36 -14.61
N THR A 90 16.35 2.71 -15.07
CA THR A 90 17.38 3.32 -14.24
C THR A 90 17.26 4.84 -14.28
N TYR A 91 17.29 5.47 -13.12
CA TYR A 91 17.34 6.93 -12.99
C TYR A 91 18.71 7.35 -12.48
N ARG A 92 19.37 8.29 -13.16
CA ARG A 92 20.71 8.77 -12.78
C ARG A 92 20.68 9.46 -11.41
N VAL A 93 19.65 10.26 -11.17
CA VAL A 93 19.37 10.94 -9.91
C VAL A 93 17.89 10.81 -9.61
N MET A 94 17.55 10.46 -8.37
CA MET A 94 16.18 10.37 -7.88
C MET A 94 16.06 11.13 -6.56
N ASP A 95 15.13 12.08 -6.49
CA ASP A 95 14.82 12.91 -5.31
C ASP A 95 16.01 13.64 -4.65
N GLY A 96 17.16 13.71 -5.34
CA GLY A 96 18.40 14.25 -4.79
C GLY A 96 19.08 13.34 -3.75
N ILE A 97 18.61 12.09 -3.59
CA ILE A 97 19.10 11.15 -2.59
C ILE A 97 20.15 10.25 -3.23
N THR A 98 21.40 10.34 -2.76
CA THR A 98 22.55 9.68 -3.39
C THR A 98 22.43 8.15 -3.39
N GLN A 99 21.79 7.57 -2.37
CA GLN A 99 21.54 6.13 -2.26
C GLN A 99 20.63 5.60 -3.37
N PHE A 100 19.87 6.47 -4.05
CA PHE A 100 18.95 6.07 -5.12
C PHE A 100 19.52 6.29 -6.52
N ASN A 101 20.71 6.90 -6.62
CA ASN A 101 21.35 7.17 -7.89
C ASN A 101 21.70 5.86 -8.61
N ASN A 102 21.32 5.77 -9.88
CA ASN A 102 21.54 4.61 -10.75
C ASN A 102 20.84 3.32 -10.27
N CYS A 103 19.90 3.40 -9.33
CA CYS A 103 19.04 2.27 -8.97
C CYS A 103 18.01 1.98 -10.07
N ILE A 104 17.55 0.73 -10.10
CA ILE A 104 16.51 0.24 -11.01
C ILE A 104 15.15 0.38 -10.33
N TRP A 105 14.18 0.94 -11.04
CA TRP A 105 12.84 1.19 -10.53
C TRP A 105 11.77 0.61 -11.46
N PRO A 106 10.65 0.11 -10.92
CA PRO A 106 9.53 -0.40 -11.71
C PRO A 106 8.84 0.74 -12.45
N VAL A 107 8.39 0.48 -13.67
CA VAL A 107 7.49 1.40 -14.38
C VAL A 107 6.09 0.83 -14.29
N LEU A 108 5.23 1.53 -13.53
CA LEU A 108 3.82 1.19 -13.40
C LEU A 108 3.01 2.07 -14.35
N SER A 109 2.29 1.47 -15.29
CA SER A 109 1.36 2.21 -16.14
C SER A 109 -0.01 2.38 -15.47
N ILE A 110 -0.78 3.35 -15.94
CA ILE A 110 -2.20 3.49 -15.57
C ILE A 110 -2.97 2.20 -15.89
N GLY A 111 -2.62 1.53 -16.99
CA GLY A 111 -3.20 0.25 -17.38
C GLY A 111 -2.99 -0.82 -16.32
N ASP A 112 -1.76 -0.99 -15.84
CA ASP A 112 -1.42 -2.01 -14.85
C ASP A 112 -2.16 -1.80 -13.53
N THR A 113 -2.24 -0.55 -13.08
CA THR A 113 -3.00 -0.17 -11.87
C THR A 113 -4.49 -0.46 -12.06
N ARG A 114 -5.05 -0.04 -13.20
CA ARG A 114 -6.47 -0.25 -13.52
C ARG A 114 -6.82 -1.73 -13.57
N ASP A 115 -5.98 -2.55 -14.18
CA ASP A 115 -6.22 -3.99 -14.35
C ASP A 115 -6.16 -4.69 -12.98
N ALA A 116 -5.23 -4.31 -12.10
CA ALA A 116 -5.18 -4.81 -10.71
C ALA A 116 -6.40 -4.38 -9.88
N MET A 117 -6.84 -3.12 -10.00
CA MET A 117 -8.06 -2.66 -9.34
C MET A 117 -9.30 -3.38 -9.87
N ARG A 118 -9.35 -3.63 -11.19
CA ARG A 118 -10.46 -4.35 -11.82
C ARG A 118 -10.52 -5.80 -11.36
N SER A 119 -9.39 -6.48 -11.26
CA SER A 119 -9.35 -7.88 -10.80
C SER A 119 -9.85 -8.03 -9.37
N VAL A 120 -9.51 -7.09 -8.47
CA VAL A 120 -10.04 -7.05 -7.10
C VAL A 120 -11.53 -6.73 -7.10
N TYR A 121 -11.98 -5.77 -7.90
CA TYR A 121 -13.41 -5.44 -7.99
C TYR A 121 -14.25 -6.63 -8.47
N GLU A 122 -13.79 -7.35 -9.50
CA GLU A 122 -14.50 -8.52 -10.05
C GLU A 122 -14.44 -9.74 -9.13
N ASN A 123 -13.40 -9.85 -8.30
CA ASN A 123 -13.15 -11.00 -7.42
C ASN A 123 -13.08 -10.57 -5.95
N PHE A 124 -13.94 -9.66 -5.51
CA PHE A 124 -13.81 -9.03 -4.19
C PHE A 124 -13.83 -10.03 -3.03
N LYS A 125 -14.58 -11.13 -3.15
CA LYS A 125 -14.58 -12.23 -2.16
C LYS A 125 -13.23 -12.91 -1.99
N ASP A 126 -12.43 -12.99 -3.04
CA ASP A 126 -11.05 -13.47 -2.94
C ASP A 126 -10.16 -12.45 -2.21
N ALA A 127 -10.31 -11.17 -2.54
CA ALA A 127 -9.59 -10.09 -1.88
C ALA A 127 -9.90 -10.01 -0.37
N GLU A 128 -11.15 -10.25 0.05
CA GLU A 128 -11.54 -10.36 1.47
C GLU A 128 -10.84 -11.53 2.17
N LYS A 129 -10.70 -12.68 1.50
CA LYS A 129 -9.98 -13.84 2.06
C LYS A 129 -8.50 -13.52 2.25
N LYS A 130 -7.87 -12.89 1.25
CA LYS A 130 -6.48 -12.42 1.34
C LYS A 130 -6.31 -11.43 2.48
N ALA A 131 -7.22 -10.48 2.63
CA ALA A 131 -7.19 -9.50 3.72
C ALA A 131 -7.31 -10.14 5.11
N ALA A 132 -8.18 -11.15 5.27
CA ALA A 132 -8.30 -11.90 6.52
C ALA A 132 -7.03 -12.71 6.83
N ALA A 133 -6.38 -13.28 5.81
CA ALA A 133 -5.09 -13.96 5.96
C ALA A 133 -3.98 -12.96 6.32
N ALA A 134 -3.93 -11.81 5.62
CA ALA A 134 -2.97 -10.75 5.84
C ALA A 134 -3.07 -10.16 7.25
N TYR A 135 -4.28 -9.96 7.76
CA TYR A 135 -4.52 -9.54 9.14
C TYR A 135 -3.84 -10.49 10.13
N LYS A 136 -4.13 -11.79 10.03
CA LYS A 136 -3.50 -12.80 10.90
C LYS A 136 -1.99 -12.81 10.76
N TYR A 137 -1.49 -12.75 9.52
CA TYR A 137 -0.06 -12.77 9.24
C TYR A 137 0.65 -11.57 9.88
N VAL A 138 0.13 -10.36 9.72
CA VAL A 138 0.73 -9.14 10.28
C VAL A 138 0.74 -9.18 11.81
N HIS A 139 -0.38 -9.52 12.45
CA HIS A 139 -0.47 -9.61 13.91
C HIS A 139 0.41 -10.70 14.52
N ASN A 140 0.74 -11.75 13.76
CA ASN A 140 1.61 -12.82 14.23
C ASN A 140 3.11 -12.56 13.97
N ASN A 141 3.47 -11.63 13.09
CA ASN A 141 4.87 -11.50 12.62
C ASN A 141 5.48 -10.10 12.82
N PHE A 142 4.67 -9.05 12.86
CA PHE A 142 5.15 -7.66 12.77
C PHE A 142 4.71 -6.77 13.94
N THR A 143 4.23 -7.36 15.03
CA THR A 143 4.01 -6.61 16.28
C THR A 143 5.34 -6.30 16.96
N TYR A 144 5.34 -5.29 17.83
CA TYR A 144 6.53 -4.96 18.63
C TYR A 144 6.96 -6.11 19.54
N ASP A 145 6.02 -6.91 20.05
CA ASP A 145 6.33 -8.10 20.86
C ASP A 145 7.07 -9.18 20.05
N VAL A 146 6.84 -9.25 18.74
CA VAL A 146 7.50 -10.21 17.85
C VAL A 146 8.82 -9.67 17.28
N ILE A 147 8.84 -8.40 16.86
CA ILE A 147 10.02 -7.78 16.23
C ILE A 147 11.03 -7.28 17.25
N GLY A 148 10.58 -6.77 18.40
CA GLY A 148 11.44 -6.19 19.44
C GLY A 148 12.56 -7.13 19.89
N PRO A 149 12.27 -8.39 20.27
CA PRO A 149 13.29 -9.36 20.64
C PRO A 149 14.31 -9.62 19.51
N LYS A 150 13.85 -9.73 18.26
CA LYS A 150 14.73 -9.92 17.09
C LYS A 150 15.66 -8.75 16.87
N PHE A 151 15.17 -7.54 17.12
CA PHE A 151 15.98 -6.33 17.00
C PHE A 151 17.05 -6.26 18.10
N ILE A 152 16.68 -6.58 19.35
CA ILE A 152 17.63 -6.66 20.48
C ILE A 152 18.72 -7.69 20.18
N GLU A 153 18.35 -8.87 19.69
CA GLU A 153 19.30 -9.91 19.29
C GLU A 153 20.26 -9.41 18.21
N ALA A 154 19.75 -8.77 17.15
CA ALA A 154 20.56 -8.29 16.03
C ALA A 154 21.58 -7.21 16.42
N VAL A 155 21.27 -6.35 17.41
CA VAL A 155 22.19 -5.29 17.87
C VAL A 155 23.10 -5.72 19.02
N SER A 156 22.86 -6.89 19.60
CA SER A 156 23.70 -7.45 20.68
C SER A 156 24.86 -8.31 20.15
N LEU A 157 24.95 -8.47 18.82
CA LEU A 157 26.05 -9.10 18.08
C LEU A 157 27.15 -8.07 17.76
#